data_AF-A0A519LXB6-F1
#
_entry.id   AF-A0A519LXB6-F1
#
_cell.length_a   1.000
_cell.length_b   1.000
_cell.length_c   1.000
_cell.angle_alpha   90.00
_cell.angle_beta   90.00
_cell.angle_gamma   90.00
#
_symmetry.space_group_name_H-M   'P 1'
#
loop_
_entity.id
_entity.type
_entity.pdbx_description
1 polymer ?
#
loop_
_entity_poly.entity_id
_entity_poly.type
_entity_poly.pdbx_seq_one_letter_code
_entity_poly.pdbx_strand_id
1 'polypeptide(L)'
;NPWGTSMVYGLPAWGDTPTDPHSAFTHIKKYPIDGGLVDGPVYGNIFRNLIGITLNEADEYAAFQSPLVVYHDDYGDYSTNEPTMDGTASLIYLLAAQEAAAKPAKK
;
A
#
# COMPACT_ATOMS: atom_id res chain seq x y z
N ASN A 1 -4.40 1.84 10.60
CA ASN A 1 -4.71 3.19 10.08
C ASN A 1 -6.26 3.30 9.96
N PRO A 2 -6.86 4.42 9.53
CA PRO A 2 -8.33 4.56 9.46
C PRO A 2 -9.05 3.54 8.58
N TRP A 3 -8.40 3.04 7.53
CA TRP A 3 -8.96 2.07 6.58
C TRP A 3 -8.92 0.62 7.08
N GLY A 4 -8.22 0.34 8.20
CA GLY A 4 -8.13 -1.01 8.75
C GLY A 4 -7.23 -1.97 7.96
N THR A 5 -6.60 -1.51 6.88
CA THR A 5 -5.72 -2.30 5.99
C THR A 5 -4.25 -2.06 6.26
N SER A 6 -3.39 -3.02 5.94
CA SER A 6 -1.95 -2.80 5.81
C SER A 6 -1.63 -2.05 4.52
N MET A 7 -0.50 -1.35 4.48
CA MET A 7 0.02 -0.78 3.22
C MET A 7 1.10 -1.66 2.59
N VAL A 8 1.32 -2.86 3.13
CA VAL A 8 2.35 -3.79 2.67
C VAL A 8 1.67 -5.00 2.03
N TYR A 9 1.89 -5.21 0.74
CA TYR A 9 1.30 -6.32 0.00
C TYR A 9 1.63 -7.66 0.67
N GLY A 10 0.60 -8.43 1.00
CA GLY A 10 0.71 -9.76 1.60
C GLY A 10 1.14 -9.80 3.08
N LEU A 11 1.31 -8.65 3.74
CA LEU A 11 1.73 -8.59 5.15
C LEU A 11 0.83 -7.69 6.02
N PRO A 12 0.31 -8.18 7.17
CA PRO A 12 0.40 -9.56 7.63
C PRO A 12 -0.53 -10.47 6.81
N ALA A 13 -0.12 -11.73 6.59
CA ALA A 13 -0.89 -12.68 5.78
C ALA A 13 -2.29 -13.03 6.32
N TRP A 14 -2.61 -12.65 7.56
CA TRP A 14 -3.91 -12.86 8.20
C TRP A 14 -4.81 -11.61 8.20
N GLY A 15 -4.29 -10.48 7.73
CA GLY A 15 -4.99 -9.19 7.73
C GLY A 15 -5.40 -8.75 6.33
N ASP A 16 -6.08 -7.60 6.29
CA ASP A 16 -6.35 -6.87 5.06
C ASP A 16 -5.06 -6.19 4.57
N THR A 17 -4.77 -6.32 3.28
CA THR A 17 -3.54 -5.84 2.62
C THR A 17 -3.87 -5.53 1.15
N PRO A 18 -3.08 -4.73 0.42
CA PRO A 18 -3.35 -4.44 -0.97
C PRO A 18 -3.52 -5.72 -1.79
N THR A 19 -4.61 -5.80 -2.54
CA THR A 19 -4.98 -6.97 -3.36
C THR A 19 -5.05 -6.63 -4.85
N ASP A 20 -5.26 -5.36 -5.20
CA ASP A 20 -5.22 -4.86 -6.57
C ASP A 20 -4.26 -3.66 -6.71
N PRO A 21 -2.95 -3.82 -6.40
CA PRO A 21 -1.99 -2.72 -6.49
C PRO A 21 -1.76 -2.30 -7.95
N HIS A 22 -1.43 -1.01 -8.16
CA HIS A 22 -1.05 -0.46 -9.47
C HIS A 22 0.31 -1.03 -9.92
N SER A 23 0.32 -2.28 -10.35
CA SER A 23 1.52 -2.97 -10.81
C SER A 23 1.20 -3.87 -11.99
N ALA A 24 1.97 -3.74 -13.06
CA ALA A 24 1.84 -4.63 -14.22
C ALA A 24 2.11 -6.10 -13.84
N PHE A 25 2.88 -6.37 -12.79
CA PHE A 25 3.24 -7.73 -12.38
C PHE A 25 2.03 -8.44 -11.77
N THR A 26 1.31 -7.77 -10.86
CA THR A 26 0.08 -8.29 -10.26
C THR A 26 -1.07 -8.25 -11.26
N HIS A 27 -1.20 -7.18 -12.05
CA HIS A 27 -2.36 -7.00 -12.91
C HIS A 27 -2.31 -7.87 -14.17
N ILE A 28 -1.18 -7.90 -14.90
CA ILE A 28 -1.04 -8.62 -16.19
C ILE A 28 -0.53 -10.04 -15.98
N LYS A 29 0.49 -10.22 -15.12
CA LYS A 29 1.17 -11.51 -14.95
C LYS A 29 0.65 -12.33 -13.76
N LYS A 30 -0.14 -11.71 -12.89
CA LYS A 30 -0.64 -12.31 -11.64
C LYS A 30 0.51 -12.82 -10.74
N TYR A 31 1.66 -12.14 -10.78
CA TYR A 31 2.78 -12.44 -9.90
C TYR A 31 2.62 -11.71 -8.57
N PRO A 32 2.84 -12.38 -7.43
CA PRO A 32 2.83 -11.73 -6.14
C PRO A 32 4.02 -10.78 -6.01
N ILE A 33 3.83 -9.73 -5.22
CA ILE A 33 4.85 -8.72 -4.90
C ILE A 33 4.98 -8.57 -3.38
N ASP A 34 4.99 -9.71 -2.69
CA ASP A 34 5.01 -9.81 -1.22
C ASP A 34 6.08 -8.91 -0.59
N GLY A 35 5.66 -8.10 0.39
CA GLY A 35 6.52 -7.13 1.07
C GLY A 35 6.63 -5.77 0.39
N GLY A 36 6.06 -5.58 -0.80
CA GLY A 36 5.99 -4.28 -1.46
C GLY A 36 5.16 -3.28 -0.66
N LEU A 37 5.74 -2.14 -0.31
CA LEU A 37 5.03 -1.02 0.31
C LEU A 37 4.37 -0.18 -0.77
N VAL A 38 3.05 -0.01 -0.69
CA VAL A 38 2.33 0.96 -1.54
C VAL A 38 2.51 2.39 -1.03
N ASP A 39 2.39 3.38 -1.92
CA ASP A 39 2.52 4.81 -1.59
C ASP A 39 1.61 5.24 -0.43
N GLY A 40 0.42 4.65 -0.34
CA GLY A 40 -0.50 4.84 0.75
C GLY A 40 -1.33 6.12 0.63
N PRO A 41 -1.94 6.59 1.73
CA PRO A 41 -2.96 7.63 1.64
C PRO A 41 -2.40 8.99 1.18
N VAL A 42 -3.10 9.62 0.23
CA VAL A 42 -2.78 10.97 -0.26
C VAL A 42 -3.92 11.93 0.01
N TYR A 43 -3.65 13.24 -0.15
CA TYR A 43 -4.73 14.22 -0.06
C TYR A 43 -5.77 13.97 -1.16
N GLY A 44 -7.06 14.06 -0.82
CA GLY A 44 -8.14 13.85 -1.80
C GLY A 44 -8.07 14.83 -2.98
N ASN A 45 -7.48 16.01 -2.77
CA ASN A 45 -7.22 16.95 -3.87
C ASN A 45 -6.10 16.48 -4.81
N ILE A 46 -5.12 15.72 -4.34
CA ILE A 46 -4.10 15.11 -5.22
C ILE A 46 -4.78 14.10 -6.13
N PHE A 47 -5.45 13.10 -5.55
CA PHE A 47 -6.18 12.06 -6.28
C PHE A 47 -7.10 12.64 -7.37
N ARG A 48 -7.93 13.64 -7.04
CA ARG A 48 -8.89 14.25 -7.98
C ARG A 48 -8.26 15.04 -9.14
N ASN A 49 -6.99 15.44 -9.04
CA ASN A 49 -6.32 16.27 -10.05
C ASN A 49 -5.28 15.50 -10.87
N LEU A 50 -5.10 14.20 -10.63
CA LEU A 50 -4.17 13.36 -11.37
C LEU A 50 -4.83 12.80 -12.64
N ILE A 51 -4.02 12.66 -13.70
CA ILE A 51 -4.49 12.31 -15.04
C ILE A 51 -4.61 10.78 -15.15
N GLY A 52 -5.73 10.30 -15.66
CA GLY A 52 -5.91 8.89 -15.97
C GLY A 52 -6.22 7.99 -14.77
N ILE A 53 -6.41 8.58 -13.58
CA ILE A 53 -6.90 7.85 -12.41
C ILE A 53 -8.41 7.64 -12.54
N THR A 54 -8.84 6.40 -12.33
CA THR A 54 -10.25 5.99 -12.26
C THR A 54 -10.32 4.71 -11.46
N LEU A 55 -11.23 4.63 -10.49
CA LEU A 55 -11.50 3.37 -9.79
C LEU A 55 -12.19 2.41 -10.76
N ASN A 56 -11.61 1.23 -10.94
CA ASN A 56 -12.14 0.20 -11.82
C ASN A 56 -13.16 -0.68 -11.09
N GLU A 57 -13.03 -0.78 -9.77
CA GLU A 57 -13.91 -1.53 -8.88
C GLU A 57 -14.61 -0.58 -7.87
N ALA A 58 -15.48 -1.16 -7.04
CA ALA A 58 -16.16 -0.40 -6.00
C ALA A 58 -15.22 -0.15 -4.81
N ASP A 59 -15.11 1.10 -4.35
CA ASP A 59 -14.30 1.46 -3.18
C ASP A 59 -14.76 0.73 -1.91
N GLU A 60 -13.97 -0.26 -1.48
CA GLU A 60 -14.23 -1.07 -0.29
C GLU A 60 -14.18 -0.24 1.00
N TYR A 61 -13.48 0.89 0.96
CA TYR A 61 -13.29 1.77 2.09
C TYR A 61 -14.10 3.06 2.01
N ALA A 62 -15.14 3.11 1.18
CA ALA A 62 -15.98 4.31 0.97
C ALA A 62 -16.44 4.99 2.28
N ALA A 63 -16.73 4.21 3.33
CA ALA A 63 -17.15 4.71 4.64
C ALA A 63 -16.05 5.46 5.42
N PHE A 64 -14.78 5.26 5.04
CA PHE A 64 -13.60 5.83 5.69
C PHE A 64 -12.92 6.91 4.83
N GLN A 65 -13.35 7.11 3.59
CA GLN A 65 -12.84 8.20 2.75
C GLN A 65 -13.27 9.56 3.28
N SER A 66 -12.46 10.58 2.99
CA SER A 66 -12.78 11.97 3.32
C SER A 66 -12.35 12.92 2.20
N PRO A 67 -12.90 14.15 2.15
CA PRO A 67 -12.40 15.17 1.24
C PRO A 67 -10.91 15.50 1.43
N LEU A 68 -10.39 15.29 2.64
CA LEU A 68 -9.02 15.59 3.04
C LEU A 68 -8.05 14.52 2.57
N VAL A 69 -8.28 13.25 2.92
CA VAL A 69 -7.37 12.13 2.67
C VAL A 69 -8.13 10.93 2.14
N VAL A 70 -7.53 10.22 1.19
CA VAL A 70 -8.07 9.02 0.55
C VAL A 70 -7.00 7.94 0.41
N TYR A 71 -7.44 6.69 0.36
CA TYR A 71 -6.66 5.52 -0.01
C TYR A 71 -7.60 4.53 -0.71
N HIS A 72 -7.20 4.00 -1.86
CA HIS A 72 -8.01 3.03 -2.61
C HIS A 72 -7.17 1.80 -2.91
N ASP A 73 -7.69 0.60 -2.67
CA ASP A 73 -7.04 -0.64 -3.10
C ASP A 73 -7.48 -1.00 -4.53
N ASP A 74 -7.14 -0.15 -5.50
CA ASP A 74 -7.59 -0.31 -6.90
C ASP A 74 -6.43 -0.10 -7.88
N TYR A 75 -6.34 -0.95 -8.91
CA TYR A 75 -5.30 -0.87 -9.93
C TYR A 75 -5.29 0.47 -10.66
N GLY A 76 -6.42 1.15 -10.76
CA GLY A 76 -6.54 2.44 -11.43
C GLY A 76 -6.05 3.63 -10.61
N ASP A 77 -5.73 3.44 -9.32
CA ASP A 77 -5.18 4.47 -8.44
C ASP A 77 -3.68 4.28 -8.19
N TYR A 78 -2.87 4.74 -9.14
CA TYR A 78 -1.43 4.81 -8.95
C TYR A 78 -1.00 5.82 -7.88
N SER A 79 -1.88 6.73 -7.44
CA SER A 79 -1.50 7.75 -6.47
C SER A 79 -1.45 7.25 -5.03
N THR A 80 -2.20 6.19 -4.73
CA THR A 80 -2.25 5.61 -3.38
C THR A 80 -1.84 4.13 -3.34
N ASN A 81 -1.94 3.41 -4.45
CA ASN A 81 -1.80 1.95 -4.47
C ASN A 81 -0.65 1.45 -5.36
N GLU A 82 0.27 2.33 -5.79
CA GLU A 82 1.48 1.92 -6.51
C GLU A 82 2.57 1.46 -5.51
N PRO A 83 3.12 0.25 -5.66
CA PRO A 83 4.24 -0.22 -4.86
C PRO A 83 5.56 0.39 -5.33
N THR A 84 6.29 1.06 -4.44
CA THR A 84 7.51 1.80 -4.79
C THR A 84 8.78 1.19 -4.16
N MET A 85 9.88 1.18 -4.92
CA MET A 85 11.15 0.58 -4.49
C MET A 85 11.81 1.36 -3.34
N ASP A 86 11.75 2.69 -3.36
CA ASP A 86 12.31 3.58 -2.34
C ASP A 86 11.48 3.56 -1.04
N GLY A 87 10.15 3.51 -1.15
CA GLY A 87 9.27 3.26 -0.01
C GLY A 87 9.58 1.90 0.63
N THR A 88 9.64 0.84 -0.19
CA THR A 88 9.96 -0.51 0.27
C THR A 88 11.35 -0.60 0.90
N ALA A 89 12.37 0.06 0.32
CA ALA A 89 13.72 0.11 0.89
C ALA A 89 13.74 0.77 2.27
N SER A 90 13.00 1.87 2.44
CA SER A 90 12.86 2.57 3.72
C SER A 90 12.18 1.70 4.77
N LEU A 91 11.10 1.00 4.39
CA LEU A 91 10.43 0.04 5.27
C LEU A 91 11.38 -1.08 5.72
N ILE A 92 12.10 -1.69 4.78
CA ILE A 92 13.04 -2.78 5.08
C ILE A 92 14.11 -2.31 6.07
N TYR A 93 14.63 -1.10 5.88
CA TYR A 93 15.62 -0.53 6.80
C TYR A 93 15.07 -0.45 8.24
N LEU A 94 13.85 0.05 8.41
CA LEU A 94 13.21 0.16 9.72
C LEU A 94 12.91 -1.21 10.34
N LEU A 95 12.39 -2.16 9.55
CA LEU A 95 12.10 -3.51 10.03
C LEU A 95 13.38 -4.25 10.43
N ALA A 96 14.46 -4.11 9.68
CA ALA A 96 15.77 -4.68 10.04
C ALA A 96 16.32 -4.07 11.33
N ALA A 97 16.14 -2.76 11.54
CA ALA A 97 16.53 -2.11 12.80
C ALA A 97 15.72 -2.63 14.00
N GLN A 98 14.41 -2.81 13.84
CA GLN A 98 13.54 -3.40 14.87
C GLN A 98 13.93 -4.86 15.18
N GLU A 99 14.20 -5.66 14.15
CA GLU A 99 14.67 -7.04 14.31
C GLU A 99 16.02 -7.09 15.05
N ALA A 100 16.95 -6.21 14.71
CA ALA A 100 18.22 -6.09 15.41
C ALA A 100 18.07 -5.69 16.88
N ALA A 101 17.15 -4.75 17.19
CA ALA A 101 16.86 -4.32 18.56
C ALA A 101 16.16 -5.40 19.40
N ALA A 102 15.35 -6.26 18.76
CA ALA A 102 14.65 -7.36 19.43
C ALA A 102 15.56 -8.57 19.74
N LYS A 103 16.72 -8.68 19.09
CA LYS A 103 17.68 -9.76 19.35
C LYS A 103 18.29 -9.60 20.75
N PRO A 104 18.26 -10.64 21.61
CA PRO A 104 18.94 -10.59 22.90
C PRO A 104 20.44 -10.41 22.68
N ALA A 105 21.10 -9.67 23.58
CA ALA A 105 22.55 -9.53 23.54
C ALA A 105 23.21 -10.91 23.50
N LYS A 106 24.11 -11.13 22.53
CA LYS A 106 24.93 -12.34 22.48
C LYS A 106 25.71 -12.43 23.78
N LYS A 107 25.46 -13.48 24.57
CA LYS A 107 26.29 -13.83 25.73
C LYS A 107 27.66 -14.33 25.26
#